data_AF-A0A520XL05-F1
#
_entry.id   AF-A0A520XL05-F1
#
_cell.length_a   1.000
_cell.length_b   1.000
_cell.length_c   1.000
_cell.angle_alpha   90.00
_cell.angle_beta   90.00
_cell.angle_gamma   90.00
#
_symmetry.space_group_name_H-M   'P 1'
#
loop_
_entity.id
_entity.type
_entity.pdbx_description
1 polymer ?
#
loop_
_entity_poly.entity_id
_entity_poly.type
_entity_poly.pdbx_seq_one_letter_code
_entity_poly.pdbx_strand_id
1 'polypeptide(L)'
;LLPDAVTADMASETIESVTATKKLPSGHLARFEGYGDGPAAQILHRGPYADEAPTIARLHDFIEEAGYRLAGKHHEIYLTDPRKSAPANNRTIIRQPVAG
;
A
#
# COMPACT_ATOMS: atom_id res chain seq x y z
N LEU A 1 -9.37 10.16 1.93
CA LEU A 1 -9.72 10.52 3.33
C LEU A 1 -11.09 9.95 3.63
N LEU A 2 -11.28 9.39 4.82
CA LEU A 2 -12.61 8.95 5.27
C LEU A 2 -13.45 10.20 5.64
N PRO A 3 -14.78 10.14 5.57
CA PRO A 3 -15.63 11.22 6.08
C PRO A 3 -15.41 11.44 7.59
N ASP A 4 -15.55 12.68 8.06
CA ASP A 4 -15.41 13.05 9.47
C ASP A 4 -16.36 12.28 10.40
N ALA A 5 -17.47 11.80 9.85
CA ALA A 5 -18.44 10.97 10.56
C ALA A 5 -17.90 9.57 10.94
N VAL A 6 -16.76 9.13 10.40
CA VAL A 6 -16.17 7.82 10.72
C VAL A 6 -15.19 7.98 11.89
N THR A 7 -15.56 7.42 13.05
CA THR A 7 -14.76 7.50 14.27
C THR A 7 -13.99 6.21 14.56
N ALA A 8 -12.99 6.30 15.45
CA ALA A 8 -12.27 5.14 15.94
C ALA A 8 -13.18 4.15 16.70
N ASP A 9 -14.16 4.65 17.44
CA ASP A 9 -15.12 3.82 18.18
C ASP A 9 -15.99 3.00 17.23
N MET A 10 -16.52 3.63 16.17
CA MET A 10 -17.28 2.93 15.12
C MET A 10 -16.45 1.83 14.47
N ALA A 11 -15.16 2.09 14.21
CA ALA A 11 -14.26 1.09 13.64
C ALA A 11 -14.03 -0.07 14.62
N SER A 12 -13.78 0.22 15.90
CA SER A 12 -13.56 -0.79 16.94
C SER A 12 -14.77 -1.72 17.10
N GLU A 13 -15.96 -1.15 17.26
CA GLU A 13 -17.22 -1.91 17.37
C GLU A 13 -17.48 -2.78 16.13
N THR A 14 -17.23 -2.21 14.94
CA THR A 14 -17.39 -2.94 13.67
C THR A 14 -16.40 -4.10 13.57
N ILE A 15 -15.14 -3.89 13.93
CA ILE A 15 -14.10 -4.93 13.91
C ILE A 15 -14.50 -6.08 14.84
N GLU A 16 -14.92 -5.78 16.08
CA GLU A 16 -15.34 -6.80 17.05
C GLU A 16 -16.53 -7.61 16.52
N SER A 17 -17.60 -6.92 16.13
CA SER A 17 -18.84 -7.55 15.65
C SER A 17 -18.61 -8.43 14.41
N VAL A 18 -17.85 -7.94 13.43
CA VAL A 18 -17.54 -8.69 12.20
C VAL A 18 -16.61 -9.86 12.49
N THR A 19 -15.61 -9.68 13.35
CA THR A 19 -14.67 -10.74 13.74
C THR A 19 -15.42 -11.92 14.36
N ALA A 20 -16.34 -11.66 15.29
CA ALA A 20 -17.16 -12.70 15.91
C ALA A 20 -18.12 -13.35 14.89
N THR A 21 -18.88 -12.54 14.15
CA THR A 21 -19.93 -13.03 13.22
C THR A 21 -19.35 -13.85 12.06
N LYS A 22 -18.22 -13.42 11.51
CA LYS A 22 -17.56 -14.09 10.38
C LYS A 22 -16.50 -15.10 10.83
N LYS A 23 -16.31 -15.28 12.14
CA LYS A 23 -15.31 -16.19 12.74
C LYS A 23 -13.92 -15.96 12.15
N LEU A 24 -13.48 -14.71 12.09
CA LEU A 24 -12.20 -14.33 11.49
C LEU A 24 -11.08 -14.56 12.53
N PRO A 25 -10.21 -15.57 12.38
CA PRO A 25 -9.20 -15.89 13.39
C PRO A 25 -8.22 -14.72 13.63
N SER A 26 -7.99 -13.92 12.59
CA SER A 26 -7.09 -12.76 12.64
C SER A 26 -7.81 -11.41 12.67
N GLY A 27 -9.14 -11.39 12.87
CA GLY A 27 -9.90 -10.14 12.84
C GLY A 27 -9.45 -9.11 13.88
N HIS A 28 -8.98 -9.59 15.03
CA HIS A 28 -8.39 -8.79 16.11
C HIS A 28 -7.08 -8.05 15.72
N LEU A 29 -6.46 -8.39 14.59
CA LEU A 29 -5.27 -7.69 14.08
C LEU A 29 -5.63 -6.43 13.27
N ALA A 30 -6.91 -6.27 12.89
CA ALA A 30 -7.37 -5.08 12.20
C ALA A 30 -7.35 -3.88 13.16
N ARG A 31 -6.92 -2.72 12.67
CA ARG A 31 -6.83 -1.48 13.45
C ARG A 31 -7.25 -0.29 12.62
N PHE A 32 -7.85 0.69 13.29
CA PHE A 32 -8.13 2.00 12.71
C PHE A 32 -6.91 2.90 12.90
N GLU A 33 -6.33 3.39 11.80
CA GLU A 33 -5.15 4.24 11.84
C GLU A 33 -5.23 5.33 10.77
N GLY A 34 -4.81 6.54 11.15
CA GLY A 34 -4.53 7.60 10.19
C GLY A 34 -3.21 7.34 9.49
N TYR A 35 -3.24 7.23 8.17
CA TYR A 35 -2.04 7.04 7.37
C TYR A 35 -1.56 8.38 6.80
N GLY A 36 -0.47 8.89 7.34
CA GLY A 36 0.14 10.15 6.91
C GLY A 36 1.06 9.95 5.72
N ASP A 37 0.64 10.41 4.54
CA ASP A 37 1.50 10.38 3.36
C ASP A 37 2.42 11.60 3.32
N GLY A 38 3.67 11.39 3.76
CA GLY A 38 4.77 12.33 3.52
C GLY A 38 5.23 12.31 2.05
N PRO A 39 6.28 13.08 1.72
CA PRO A 39 6.88 13.08 0.39
C PRO A 39 7.29 11.66 -0.03
N ALA A 40 6.97 11.30 -1.28
CA ALA A 40 7.32 10.00 -1.86
C ALA A 40 7.45 10.13 -3.38
N ALA A 41 8.29 9.27 -3.96
CA ALA A 41 8.29 9.02 -5.39
C ALA A 41 7.52 7.73 -5.69
N GLN A 42 6.92 7.64 -6.88
CA GLN A 42 6.16 6.47 -7.29
C GLN A 42 6.31 6.17 -8.78
N ILE A 43 6.23 4.89 -9.14
CA ILE A 43 6.28 4.40 -10.51
C ILE A 43 5.26 3.26 -10.69
N LEU A 44 4.67 3.17 -11.89
CA LEU A 44 3.78 2.07 -12.23
C LEU A 44 4.58 0.89 -12.81
N HIS A 45 4.56 -0.24 -12.13
CA HIS A 45 4.97 -1.53 -12.69
C HIS A 45 3.82 -2.16 -13.49
N ARG A 46 4.16 -2.76 -14.63
CA ARG A 46 3.25 -3.55 -15.46
C ARG A 46 3.88 -4.91 -15.71
N GLY A 47 3.18 -5.96 -15.33
CA GLY A 47 3.68 -7.33 -15.44
C GLY A 47 3.71 -8.07 -14.11
N PRO A 48 4.33 -9.27 -14.09
CA PRO A 48 4.41 -10.12 -12.91
C PRO A 48 5.18 -9.48 -11.75
N TYR A 49 4.72 -9.69 -10.52
CA TYR A 49 5.38 -9.15 -9.31
C TYR A 49 6.85 -9.57 -9.17
N ALA A 50 7.20 -10.76 -9.66
CA ALA A 50 8.59 -11.25 -9.67
C ALA A 50 9.54 -10.38 -10.51
N ASP A 51 8.99 -9.60 -11.46
CA ASP A 51 9.72 -8.77 -12.39
C ASP A 51 9.74 -7.28 -11.96
N GLU A 52 9.36 -6.98 -10.72
CA GLU A 52 9.33 -5.60 -10.21
C GLU A 52 10.73 -5.01 -9.95
N ALA A 53 11.75 -5.86 -9.75
CA ALA A 53 13.10 -5.41 -9.35
C ALA A 53 13.72 -4.33 -10.26
N PRO A 54 13.66 -4.42 -11.61
CA PRO A 54 14.15 -3.34 -12.48
C PRO A 54 13.32 -2.05 -12.36
N THR A 55 12.03 -2.15 -12.05
CA THR A 55 11.15 -1.00 -11.85
C THR A 55 11.48 -0.28 -10.54
N ILE A 56 11.77 -1.05 -9.49
CA ILE A 56 12.24 -0.52 -8.19
C ILE A 56 13.59 0.19 -8.36
N ALA A 57 14.55 -0.44 -9.03
CA ALA A 57 15.87 0.15 -9.26
C ALA A 57 15.76 1.51 -9.97
N ARG A 58 14.97 1.59 -11.04
CA ARG A 58 14.72 2.84 -11.76
C ARG A 58 14.07 3.93 -10.88
N LEU A 59 13.20 3.54 -9.95
CA LEU A 59 12.61 4.49 -9.00
C LEU A 59 13.68 5.03 -8.05
N HIS A 60 14.57 4.17 -7.55
CA HIS A 60 15.65 4.57 -6.65
C HIS A 60 16.65 5.50 -7.34
N ASP A 61 17.07 5.18 -8.57
CA ASP A 61 17.95 6.03 -9.36
C ASP A 61 17.33 7.44 -9.53
N PHE A 62 16.04 7.51 -9.87
CA PHE A 62 15.31 8.77 -9.98
C PHE A 62 15.27 9.57 -8.67
N ILE A 63 15.10 8.91 -7.52
CA ILE A 63 15.09 9.55 -6.20
C ILE A 63 16.45 10.17 -5.90
N GLU A 64 17.53 9.42 -6.13
CA GLU A 64 18.90 9.87 -5.89
C GLU A 64 19.28 11.03 -6.83
N GLU A 65 18.97 10.91 -8.12
CA GLU A 65 19.18 11.96 -9.12
C GLU A 65 18.43 13.26 -8.78
N ALA A 66 17.25 13.15 -8.18
CA ALA A 66 16.45 14.28 -7.72
C ALA A 66 16.97 14.91 -6.41
N GLY A 67 18.06 14.40 -5.84
CA GLY A 67 18.68 14.92 -4.61
C GLY A 67 17.96 14.50 -3.33
N TYR A 68 17.09 13.48 -3.40
CA TYR A 68 16.44 12.91 -2.24
C TYR A 68 17.13 11.61 -1.80
N ARG A 69 16.81 11.17 -0.59
CA ARG A 69 17.21 9.85 -0.06
C ARG A 69 15.98 8.99 0.21
N LEU A 70 16.15 7.68 0.03
CA LEU A 70 15.13 6.69 0.39
C LEU A 70 14.79 6.79 1.89
N ALA A 71 13.51 6.72 2.22
CA ALA A 71 13.00 6.77 3.59
C ALA A 71 11.87 5.75 3.81
N GLY A 72 11.67 5.32 5.05
CA GLY A 72 10.56 4.44 5.42
C GLY A 72 10.58 3.08 4.69
N LYS A 73 9.42 2.42 4.68
CA LYS A 73 9.23 1.17 3.92
C LYS A 73 8.71 1.48 2.52
N HIS A 74 9.05 0.64 1.55
CA HIS A 74 8.34 0.67 0.27
C HIS A 74 6.85 0.36 0.48
N HIS A 75 6.01 0.85 -0.41
CA HIS A 75 4.59 0.54 -0.45
C HIS A 75 4.20 0.09 -1.85
N GLU A 76 3.57 -1.07 -1.95
CA GLU A 76 3.01 -1.60 -3.19
C GLU A 76 1.49 -1.44 -3.15
N ILE A 77 0.91 -0.81 -4.19
CA ILE A 77 -0.53 -0.64 -4.34
C ILE A 77 -0.97 -1.46 -5.55
N TYR A 78 -1.60 -2.61 -5.28
CA TYR A 78 -2.10 -3.51 -6.31
C TYR A 78 -3.41 -2.97 -6.92
N LEU A 79 -3.34 -2.53 -8.17
CA LEU A 79 -4.50 -2.00 -8.90
C LEU A 79 -5.30 -3.10 -9.63
N THR A 80 -4.75 -4.31 -9.68
CA THR A 80 -5.33 -5.46 -10.37
C THR A 80 -5.46 -6.61 -9.37
N ASP A 81 -6.62 -7.29 -9.35
CA ASP A 81 -6.78 -8.51 -8.55
C ASP A 81 -6.05 -9.67 -9.26
N PRO A 82 -4.93 -10.17 -8.72
CA PRO A 82 -4.12 -11.18 -9.40
C PRO A 82 -4.85 -12.51 -9.56
N ARG A 83 -5.97 -12.73 -8.85
CA ARG A 83 -6.80 -13.93 -9.00
C ARG A 83 -7.72 -13.88 -10.22
N LYS A 84 -7.88 -12.70 -10.83
CA LYS A 84 -8.82 -12.44 -11.92
C LYS A 84 -8.14 -12.04 -13.22
N SER A 85 -6.81 -11.90 -13.22
CA SER A 85 -6.05 -11.38 -14.36
C SER A 85 -4.79 -12.20 -14.59
N ALA A 86 -4.36 -12.32 -15.85
CA ALA A 86 -3.06 -12.91 -16.17
C ALA A 86 -1.94 -12.01 -15.62
N PRO A 87 -0.80 -12.58 -15.14
CA PRO A 87 0.30 -11.80 -14.55
C PRO A 87 0.83 -10.68 -15.47
N ALA A 88 0.86 -10.89 -16.78
CA ALA A 88 1.28 -9.88 -17.76
C ALA A 88 0.42 -8.60 -17.76
N ASN A 89 -0.81 -8.68 -17.24
CA ASN A 89 -1.74 -7.56 -17.15
C ASN A 89 -1.79 -6.93 -15.75
N ASN A 90 -1.01 -7.44 -14.80
CA ASN A 90 -0.95 -6.88 -13.46
C ASN A 90 -0.40 -5.45 -13.51
N ARG A 91 -0.94 -4.61 -12.63
CA ARG A 91 -0.57 -3.21 -12.47
C ARG A 91 -0.37 -2.95 -10.99
N THR A 92 0.86 -2.59 -10.62
CA THR A 92 1.27 -2.26 -9.25
C THR A 92 1.86 -0.87 -9.25
N ILE A 93 1.37 0.03 -8.39
CA ILE A 93 2.12 1.26 -8.10
C ILE A 93 3.14 0.89 -7.03
N ILE A 94 4.42 1.06 -7.36
CA ILE A 94 5.53 0.99 -6.42
C ILE A 94 5.77 2.41 -5.93
N ARG A 95 5.69 2.61 -4.62
CA ARG A 95 5.84 3.92 -3.98
C ARG A 95 6.88 3.84 -2.88
N GLN A 96 7.84 4.76 -2.92
CA GLN A 96 8.95 4.83 -1.99
C GLN A 96 8.94 6.19 -1.29
N PRO A 97 8.74 6.24 0.05
CA PRO A 97 8.88 7.48 0.79
C PRO A 97 10.30 8.05 0.63
N VAL A 98 10.39 9.37 0.62
CA VAL A 98 11.64 10.10 0.44
C VAL A 98 11.83 11.14 1.53
N ALA A 99 13.08 11.50 1.79
CA ALA A 99 13.43 12.63 2.64
C ALA A 99 14.49 13.50 1.94
N GLY A 100 14.45 14.80 2.21
CA GLY A 100 15.52 15.74 1.87
C GLY A 100 16.61 15.78 2.94
#